data_AF-A0A1N6N6M9-F1
#
_entry.id   AF-A0A1N6N6M9-F1
#
_cell.length_a   1.000
_cell.length_b   1.000
_cell.length_c   1.000
_cell.angle_alpha   90.00
_cell.angle_beta   90.00
_cell.angle_gamma   90.00
#
_symmetry.space_group_name_H-M   'P 1'
#
loop_
_entity.id
_entity.type
_entity.pdbx_description
1 polymer ?
#
loop_
_entity_poly.entity_id
_entity_poly.type
_entity_poly.pdbx_seq_one_letter_code
_entity_poly.pdbx_strand_id
1 'polypeptide(L)'
;MVEFGLWDPVVFLTAFGGGLFGASIGALPAFIFTGIMVIAGEMLAINGGVDWVTGGIAFGTFFAPNIAFGGGVAAAAFAAKKGMLDNGKDIATPLMTFGVKSDFWQVLVVGGIFGIIGHIINASLVTVGAPTDTIAVGVWVSALIARLAFGNTGLFGKHDASVSPSRMALAEDRSNAWLPFMSRPELIFLVGISVGMVSGWISILTGSAVIGFGIAAFSLIFLETKGPMPVTHHIALPAALAALAVFGGGAPVLVAVLAAGLIGVISAFLAELHTRFFLVWGDTFIDPPAFAIFVMTTVVILVF
;
A
#
# COMPACT_ATOMS: atom_id res chain seq x y z
N MET A 1 -7.52 -2.65 28.52
CA MET A 1 -8.20 -2.38 27.23
C MET A 1 -9.03 -3.60 26.87
N VAL A 2 -10.06 -3.45 26.03
CA VAL A 2 -10.86 -4.60 25.55
C VAL A 2 -10.14 -5.20 24.35
N GLU A 3 -9.82 -6.50 24.40
CA GLU A 3 -9.19 -7.22 23.30
C GLU A 3 -10.24 -8.03 22.54
N PHE A 4 -10.23 -7.93 21.21
CA PHE A 4 -11.11 -8.69 20.34
C PHE A 4 -10.27 -9.66 19.51
N GLY A 5 -10.76 -10.90 19.35
CA GLY A 5 -10.12 -11.86 18.46
C GLY A 5 -10.25 -11.46 16.99
N LEU A 6 -9.32 -11.90 16.14
CA LEU A 6 -9.36 -11.65 14.70
C LEU A 6 -10.66 -12.13 14.02
N TRP A 7 -11.33 -13.11 14.62
CA TRP A 7 -12.56 -13.73 14.10
C TRP A 7 -13.82 -13.25 14.83
N ASP A 8 -13.72 -12.20 15.64
CA ASP A 8 -14.84 -11.64 16.38
C ASP A 8 -15.83 -10.90 15.44
N PRO A 9 -17.15 -11.14 15.54
CA PRO A 9 -18.19 -10.41 14.79
C PRO A 9 -18.05 -8.88 14.82
N VAL A 10 -17.60 -8.30 15.94
CA VAL A 10 -17.39 -6.86 16.08
C VAL A 10 -16.31 -6.38 15.11
N VAL A 11 -15.23 -7.14 14.93
CA VAL A 11 -14.14 -6.79 14.01
C VAL A 11 -14.62 -6.82 12.56
N PHE A 12 -15.50 -7.75 12.20
CA PHE A 12 -16.12 -7.76 10.86
C PHE A 12 -17.00 -6.53 10.62
N LEU A 13 -17.80 -6.13 11.62
CA LEU A 13 -18.63 -4.93 11.53
C LEU A 13 -17.80 -3.66 11.41
N THR A 14 -16.72 -3.54 12.18
CA THR A 14 -15.84 -2.36 12.10
C THR A 14 -14.96 -2.38 10.85
N ALA A 15 -14.54 -3.54 10.36
CA ALA A 15 -13.84 -3.67 9.06
C ALA A 15 -14.76 -3.27 7.90
N PHE A 16 -16.05 -3.63 7.96
CA PHE A 16 -17.05 -3.13 7.02
C PHE A 16 -17.15 -1.60 7.08
N GLY A 17 -17.25 -1.04 8.29
CA GLY A 17 -17.28 0.41 8.49
C GLY A 17 -16.04 1.11 7.95
N GLY A 18 -14.84 0.56 8.19
CA GLY A 18 -13.58 1.11 7.71
C GLY A 18 -13.44 1.09 6.19
N GLY A 19 -13.80 -0.03 5.54
CA GLY A 19 -13.80 -0.12 4.08
C GLY A 19 -14.81 0.84 3.44
N LEU A 20 -16.00 0.97 4.03
CA LEU A 20 -17.02 1.93 3.60
C LEU A 20 -16.52 3.38 3.73
N PHE A 21 -15.90 3.71 4.88
CA PHE A 21 -15.34 5.02 5.13
C PHE A 21 -14.19 5.33 4.15
N GLY A 22 -13.27 4.39 3.95
CA GLY A 22 -12.18 4.52 2.98
C GLY A 22 -12.69 4.78 1.55
N ALA A 23 -13.76 4.09 1.13
CA ALA A 23 -14.42 4.39 -0.14
C ALA A 23 -15.01 5.81 -0.18
N SER A 24 -15.59 6.30 0.93
CA SER A 24 -16.23 7.61 0.95
C SER A 24 -15.25 8.77 0.77
N ILE A 25 -14.07 8.69 1.40
CA ILE A 25 -13.05 9.75 1.35
C ILE A 25 -12.05 9.57 0.22
N GLY A 26 -12.00 8.40 -0.42
CA GLY A 26 -11.00 8.03 -1.43
C GLY A 26 -9.91 7.15 -0.83
N ALA A 27 -9.42 6.18 -1.62
CA ALA A 27 -8.45 5.20 -1.14
C ALA A 27 -7.11 5.85 -0.76
N LEU A 28 -6.56 6.70 -1.62
CA LEU A 28 -5.30 7.41 -1.36
C LEU A 28 -5.41 8.33 -0.13
N PRO A 29 -6.47 9.16 0.02
CA PRO A 29 -6.74 9.87 1.28
C PRO A 29 -6.76 8.97 2.51
N ALA A 30 -7.43 7.81 2.46
CA ALA A 30 -7.46 6.87 3.58
C ALA A 30 -6.06 6.32 3.92
N PHE A 31 -5.23 6.04 2.92
CA PHE A 31 -3.85 5.60 3.12
C PHE A 31 -2.93 6.71 3.67
N ILE A 32 -3.16 7.97 3.30
CA ILE A 32 -2.47 9.13 3.91
C ILE A 32 -2.77 9.18 5.42
N PHE A 33 -4.02 8.93 5.83
CA PHE A 33 -4.39 8.84 7.23
C PHE A 33 -3.70 7.67 7.95
N THR A 34 -3.51 6.52 7.30
CA THR A 34 -2.64 5.45 7.84
C THR A 34 -1.28 6.02 8.22
N GLY A 35 -0.64 6.77 7.31
CA GLY A 35 0.66 7.39 7.56
C GLY A 35 0.68 8.33 8.78
N ILE A 36 -0.33 9.19 8.91
CA ILE A 36 -0.46 10.09 10.07
C ILE A 36 -0.60 9.30 11.37
N MET A 37 -1.43 8.26 11.37
CA MET A 37 -1.67 7.45 12.57
C MET A 37 -0.44 6.62 12.95
N VAL A 38 0.32 6.11 11.98
CA VAL A 38 1.63 5.47 12.25
C VAL A 38 2.57 6.49 12.89
N ILE A 39 2.72 7.70 12.34
CA ILE A 39 3.61 8.72 12.94
C ILE A 39 3.19 9.01 14.40
N ALA A 40 1.90 9.23 14.64
CA ALA A 40 1.39 9.51 15.97
C ALA A 40 1.62 8.35 16.95
N GLY A 41 1.41 7.10 16.53
CA GLY A 41 1.63 5.92 17.34
C GLY A 41 3.10 5.67 17.65
N GLU A 42 3.96 5.76 16.64
CA GLU A 42 5.41 5.58 16.82
C GLU A 42 6.03 6.67 17.71
N MET A 43 5.56 7.92 17.60
CA MET A 43 6.01 8.98 18.51
C MET A 43 5.69 8.67 19.98
N LEU A 44 4.58 7.97 20.26
CA LEU A 44 4.25 7.52 21.61
C LEU A 44 5.08 6.30 22.00
N ALA A 45 5.19 5.30 21.13
CA ALA A 45 5.89 4.04 21.40
C ALA A 45 7.39 4.25 21.66
N ILE A 46 8.06 5.09 20.85
CA ILE A 46 9.49 5.41 21.01
C ILE A 46 9.77 6.07 22.37
N ASN A 47 8.80 6.76 22.97
CA ASN A 47 8.92 7.38 24.28
C ASN A 47 8.41 6.50 25.45
N GLY A 48 8.34 5.18 25.25
CA GLY A 48 7.89 4.21 26.26
C GLY A 48 6.36 4.15 26.43
N GLY A 49 5.61 4.73 25.49
CA GLY A 49 4.16 4.66 25.44
C GLY A 49 3.64 3.33 24.88
N VAL A 50 2.32 3.17 24.92
CA VAL A 50 1.61 1.98 24.41
C VAL A 50 1.35 2.07 22.90
N ASP A 51 1.64 1.00 22.18
CA ASP A 51 1.49 0.88 20.72
C ASP A 51 0.04 0.55 20.27
N TRP A 52 -0.94 1.32 20.76
CA TRP A 52 -2.35 1.08 20.38
C TRP A 52 -2.78 1.93 19.18
N VAL A 53 -2.10 3.04 18.90
CA VAL A 53 -2.44 3.91 17.77
C VAL A 53 -1.95 3.30 16.45
N THR A 54 -0.69 2.83 16.38
CA THR A 54 -0.20 2.15 15.18
C THR A 54 -0.95 0.84 14.97
N GLY A 55 -0.93 -0.07 15.96
CA GLY A 55 -1.57 -1.38 15.83
C GLY A 55 -3.10 -1.34 15.74
N GLY A 56 -3.76 -0.51 16.55
CA GLY A 56 -5.22 -0.51 16.70
C GLY A 56 -5.97 0.47 15.80
N ILE A 57 -5.34 1.56 15.35
CA ILE A 57 -5.97 2.54 14.45
C ILE A 57 -5.35 2.47 13.05
N ALA A 58 -4.02 2.65 12.94
CA ALA A 58 -3.34 2.73 11.65
C ALA A 58 -3.38 1.41 10.89
N PHE A 59 -3.15 0.30 11.61
CA PHE A 59 -3.23 -1.07 11.10
C PHE A 59 -4.45 -1.84 11.63
N GLY A 60 -5.36 -1.14 12.30
CA GLY A 60 -6.65 -1.68 12.72
C GLY A 60 -7.80 -1.28 11.81
N THR A 61 -9.03 -1.59 12.21
CA THR A 61 -10.19 -1.56 11.29
C THR A 61 -10.54 -0.21 10.70
N PHE A 62 -9.98 0.90 11.20
CA PHE A 62 -10.30 2.23 10.67
C PHE A 62 -9.43 2.60 9.46
N PHE A 63 -8.10 2.46 9.57
CA PHE A 63 -7.17 2.90 8.53
C PHE A 63 -6.22 1.81 8.03
N ALA A 64 -6.39 0.54 8.44
CA ALA A 64 -5.56 -0.52 7.91
C ALA A 64 -5.62 -0.54 6.37
N PRO A 65 -4.47 -0.59 5.68
CA PRO A 65 -4.44 -0.56 4.23
C PRO A 65 -5.30 -1.65 3.57
N ASN A 66 -5.31 -2.87 4.09
CA ASN A 66 -6.14 -3.96 3.58
C ASN A 66 -7.65 -3.71 3.76
N ILE A 67 -8.04 -2.85 4.69
CA ILE A 67 -9.44 -2.55 5.00
C ILE A 67 -9.89 -1.27 4.29
N ALA A 68 -9.32 -0.12 4.68
CA ALA A 68 -9.79 1.18 4.22
C ALA A 68 -9.31 1.50 2.79
N PHE A 69 -8.00 1.39 2.54
CA PHE A 69 -7.44 1.60 1.20
C PHE A 69 -7.91 0.51 0.23
N GLY A 70 -7.84 -0.76 0.61
CA GLY A 70 -8.31 -1.89 -0.20
C GLY A 70 -9.81 -1.80 -0.52
N GLY A 71 -10.63 -1.41 0.45
CA GLY A 71 -12.05 -1.10 0.26
C GLY A 71 -12.26 0.03 -0.74
N GLY A 72 -11.54 1.15 -0.59
CA GLY A 72 -11.61 2.27 -1.52
C GLY A 72 -11.19 1.92 -2.95
N VAL A 73 -10.12 1.13 -3.12
CA VAL A 73 -9.66 0.64 -4.43
C VAL A 73 -10.75 -0.18 -5.12
N ALA A 74 -11.38 -1.11 -4.40
CA ALA A 74 -12.44 -1.93 -4.97
C ALA A 74 -13.70 -1.11 -5.29
N ALA A 75 -14.04 -0.15 -4.43
CA ALA A 75 -15.14 0.77 -4.65
C ALA A 75 -14.90 1.66 -5.89
N ALA A 76 -13.68 2.16 -6.10
CA ALA A 76 -13.32 2.93 -7.30
C ALA A 76 -13.46 2.08 -8.58
N ALA A 77 -12.99 0.82 -8.55
CA ALA A 77 -13.18 -0.12 -9.64
C ALA A 77 -14.66 -0.36 -9.97
N PHE A 78 -15.51 -0.52 -8.95
CA PHE A 78 -16.94 -0.70 -9.13
C PHE A 78 -17.66 0.57 -9.60
N ALA A 79 -17.25 1.74 -9.10
CA ALA A 79 -17.74 3.03 -9.56
C ALA A 79 -17.42 3.25 -11.05
N ALA A 80 -16.22 2.86 -11.50
CA ALA A 80 -15.87 2.89 -12.91
C ALA A 80 -16.72 1.91 -13.74
N LYS A 81 -16.96 0.69 -13.24
CA LYS A 81 -17.89 -0.26 -13.89
C LYS A 81 -19.30 0.31 -14.05
N LYS A 82 -19.75 1.16 -13.12
CA LYS A 82 -21.03 1.88 -13.20
C LYS A 82 -20.99 3.14 -14.08
N GLY A 83 -19.86 3.49 -14.69
CA GLY A 83 -19.69 4.74 -15.43
C GLY A 83 -19.77 5.98 -14.55
N MET A 84 -19.49 5.85 -13.25
CA MET A 84 -19.39 7.00 -12.34
C MET A 84 -17.99 7.61 -12.34
N LEU A 85 -16.95 6.77 -12.45
CA LEU A 85 -15.57 7.17 -12.68
C LEU A 85 -15.16 6.83 -14.11
N ASP A 86 -14.35 7.68 -14.73
CA ASP A 86 -13.79 7.42 -16.06
C ASP A 86 -12.73 6.32 -16.04
N ASN A 87 -12.04 6.14 -14.90
CA ASN A 87 -10.92 5.23 -14.75
C ASN A 87 -10.98 4.52 -13.39
N GLY A 88 -11.08 3.19 -13.39
CA GLY A 88 -11.07 2.38 -12.16
C GLY A 88 -9.71 2.34 -11.45
N LYS A 89 -8.69 3.00 -12.00
CA LYS A 89 -7.40 3.28 -11.33
C LYS A 89 -7.40 4.58 -10.52
N ASP A 90 -8.45 5.38 -10.59
CA ASP A 90 -8.56 6.61 -9.81
C ASP A 90 -8.84 6.29 -8.33
N ILE A 91 -7.75 6.27 -7.56
CA ILE A 91 -7.76 6.02 -6.11
C ILE A 91 -7.82 7.32 -5.30
N ALA A 92 -7.70 8.48 -5.95
CA ALA A 92 -7.62 9.79 -5.29
C ALA A 92 -9.02 10.37 -5.05
N THR A 93 -9.91 10.28 -6.05
CA THR A 93 -11.23 10.90 -5.98
C THR A 93 -12.05 10.41 -4.77
N PRO A 94 -12.50 11.32 -3.88
CA PRO A 94 -13.45 10.99 -2.84
C PRO A 94 -14.79 10.58 -3.47
N LEU A 95 -15.17 9.30 -3.34
CA LEU A 95 -16.33 8.78 -4.07
C LEU A 95 -17.64 9.39 -3.57
N MET A 96 -17.67 9.95 -2.36
CA MET A 96 -18.81 10.71 -1.83
C MET A 96 -19.25 11.87 -2.75
N THR A 97 -18.38 12.34 -3.66
CA THR A 97 -18.73 13.31 -4.70
C THR A 97 -19.94 12.87 -5.56
N PHE A 98 -20.22 11.56 -5.65
CA PHE A 98 -21.36 11.01 -6.39
C PHE A 98 -22.63 10.82 -5.54
N GLY A 99 -22.67 11.32 -4.31
CA GLY A 99 -23.74 11.12 -3.32
C GLY A 99 -25.16 11.51 -3.76
N VAL A 100 -25.29 12.36 -4.78
CA VAL A 100 -26.58 12.76 -5.35
C VAL A 100 -27.25 11.65 -6.19
N LYS A 101 -26.50 10.63 -6.62
CA LYS A 101 -27.02 9.51 -7.41
C LYS A 101 -27.68 8.47 -6.50
N SER A 102 -28.91 8.06 -6.82
CA SER A 102 -29.72 7.17 -5.98
C SER A 102 -29.12 5.77 -5.78
N ASP A 103 -28.26 5.31 -6.68
CA ASP A 103 -27.61 4.01 -6.63
C ASP A 103 -26.14 4.07 -6.15
N PHE A 104 -25.65 5.25 -5.75
CA PHE A 104 -24.29 5.47 -5.28
C PHE A 104 -23.96 4.71 -4.00
N TRP A 105 -24.93 4.54 -3.10
CA TRP A 105 -24.72 3.81 -1.84
C TRP A 105 -24.12 2.41 -2.06
N GLN A 106 -24.39 1.78 -3.22
CA GLN A 106 -23.83 0.47 -3.58
C GLN A 106 -22.30 0.51 -3.69
N VAL A 107 -21.73 1.63 -4.14
CA VAL A 107 -20.27 1.84 -4.22
C VAL A 107 -19.64 1.82 -2.84
N LEU A 108 -20.27 2.51 -1.87
CA LEU A 108 -19.81 2.53 -0.49
C LEU A 108 -19.94 1.16 0.18
N VAL A 109 -21.03 0.43 -0.09
CA VAL A 109 -21.22 -0.94 0.39
C VAL A 109 -20.17 -1.90 -0.20
N VAL A 110 -19.81 -1.77 -1.47
CA VAL A 110 -18.70 -2.54 -2.05
C VAL A 110 -17.39 -2.25 -1.30
N GLY A 111 -17.12 -0.98 -0.97
CA GLY A 111 -15.99 -0.62 -0.12
C GLY A 111 -15.99 -1.36 1.22
N GLY A 112 -17.13 -1.38 1.91
CA GLY A 112 -17.27 -2.11 3.17
C GLY A 112 -17.11 -3.64 3.03
N ILE A 113 -17.66 -4.24 1.98
CA ILE A 113 -17.49 -5.68 1.70
C ILE A 113 -15.99 -6.00 1.49
N PHE A 114 -15.27 -5.18 0.73
CA PHE A 114 -13.84 -5.38 0.54
C PHE A 114 -13.01 -5.07 1.80
N GLY A 115 -13.51 -4.21 2.69
CA GLY A 115 -12.98 -4.06 4.05
C GLY A 115 -13.00 -5.38 4.83
N ILE A 116 -14.14 -6.10 4.78
CA ILE A 116 -14.26 -7.45 5.37
C ILE A 116 -13.31 -8.44 4.67
N ILE A 117 -13.28 -8.48 3.34
CA ILE A 117 -12.44 -9.41 2.58
C ILE A 117 -10.96 -9.23 2.92
N GLY A 118 -10.49 -7.97 2.93
CA GLY A 118 -9.12 -7.65 3.29
C GLY A 118 -8.78 -8.05 4.73
N HIS A 119 -9.71 -7.89 5.66
CA HIS A 119 -9.57 -8.39 7.03
C HIS A 119 -9.47 -9.92 7.08
N ILE A 120 -10.35 -10.65 6.37
CA ILE A 120 -10.32 -12.13 6.32
C ILE A 120 -8.98 -12.65 5.80
N ILE A 121 -8.46 -12.06 4.72
CA ILE A 121 -7.17 -12.46 4.15
C ILE A 121 -6.06 -12.26 5.18
N ASN A 122 -6.01 -11.07 5.79
CA ASN A 122 -5.02 -10.76 6.83
C ASN A 122 -5.14 -11.71 8.02
N ALA A 123 -6.34 -11.87 8.58
CA ALA A 123 -6.60 -12.74 9.72
C ALA A 123 -6.20 -14.20 9.46
N SER A 124 -6.45 -14.69 8.24
CA SER A 124 -6.07 -16.04 7.83
C SER A 124 -4.55 -16.22 7.79
N LEU A 125 -3.83 -15.26 7.20
CA LEU A 125 -2.37 -15.30 7.11
C LEU A 125 -1.70 -15.16 8.48
N VAL A 126 -2.24 -14.30 9.35
CA VAL A 126 -1.79 -14.17 10.74
C VAL A 126 -2.03 -15.48 11.51
N THR A 127 -3.19 -16.11 11.33
CA THR A 127 -3.53 -17.38 12.01
C THR A 127 -2.56 -18.51 11.66
N VAL A 128 -2.06 -18.56 10.42
CA VAL A 128 -1.08 -19.57 10.00
C VAL A 128 0.38 -19.15 10.22
N GLY A 129 0.63 -17.95 10.76
CA GLY A 129 1.98 -17.44 10.99
C GLY A 129 2.77 -17.23 9.70
N ALA A 130 2.11 -16.74 8.64
CA ALA A 130 2.77 -16.55 7.34
C ALA A 130 3.97 -15.57 7.47
N PRO A 131 5.17 -15.93 6.97
CA PRO A 131 6.38 -15.10 7.10
C PRO A 131 6.39 -13.97 6.06
N THR A 132 5.40 -13.08 6.10
CA THR A 132 5.20 -11.99 5.14
C THR A 132 4.47 -10.82 5.80
N ASP A 133 4.40 -9.67 5.11
CA ASP A 133 3.47 -8.61 5.46
C ASP A 133 2.04 -9.03 5.05
N THR A 134 1.23 -9.44 6.03
CA THR A 134 -0.12 -9.98 5.81
C THR A 134 -1.13 -8.91 5.37
N ILE A 135 -0.91 -7.66 5.78
CA ILE A 135 -1.74 -6.50 5.38
C ILE A 135 -1.51 -6.22 3.91
N ALA A 136 -0.26 -6.13 3.46
CA ALA A 136 0.09 -5.89 2.07
C ALA A 136 -0.39 -7.03 1.15
N VAL A 137 -0.32 -8.30 1.59
CA VAL A 137 -0.99 -9.40 0.85
C VAL A 137 -2.50 -9.18 0.77
N GLY A 138 -3.14 -8.77 1.88
CA GLY A 138 -4.56 -8.45 1.91
C GLY A 138 -4.96 -7.36 0.90
N VAL A 139 -4.19 -6.28 0.81
CA VAL A 139 -4.38 -5.21 -0.20
C VAL A 139 -4.29 -5.78 -1.60
N TRP A 140 -3.20 -6.48 -1.90
CA TRP A 140 -2.91 -6.93 -3.26
C TRP A 140 -3.93 -7.96 -3.74
N VAL A 141 -4.25 -8.96 -2.92
CA VAL A 141 -5.25 -9.99 -3.24
C VAL A 141 -6.65 -9.38 -3.39
N SER A 142 -7.03 -8.44 -2.53
CA SER A 142 -8.30 -7.71 -2.67
C SER A 142 -8.38 -6.96 -4.00
N ALA A 143 -7.29 -6.32 -4.42
CA ALA A 143 -7.23 -5.62 -5.70
C ALA A 143 -7.34 -6.58 -6.91
N LEU A 144 -6.79 -7.80 -6.82
CA LEU A 144 -6.99 -8.83 -7.85
C LEU A 144 -8.44 -9.27 -7.93
N ILE A 145 -9.09 -9.51 -6.79
CA ILE A 145 -10.52 -9.85 -6.73
C ILE A 145 -11.35 -8.73 -7.38
N ALA A 146 -11.07 -7.47 -7.04
CA ALA A 146 -11.75 -6.33 -7.63
C ALA A 146 -11.52 -6.23 -9.16
N ARG A 147 -10.30 -6.47 -9.65
CA ARG A 147 -10.01 -6.52 -11.10
C ARG A 147 -10.85 -7.57 -11.80
N LEU A 148 -10.94 -8.77 -11.24
CA LEU A 148 -11.68 -9.88 -11.85
C LEU A 148 -13.20 -9.67 -11.76
N ALA A 149 -13.69 -9.05 -10.69
CA ALA A 149 -15.12 -8.79 -10.50
C ALA A 149 -15.61 -7.57 -11.31
N PHE A 150 -14.77 -6.54 -11.43
CA PHE A 150 -15.21 -5.23 -11.92
C PHE A 150 -14.48 -4.70 -13.17
N GLY A 151 -13.30 -5.23 -13.50
CA GLY A 151 -12.57 -4.85 -14.71
C GLY A 151 -12.99 -5.62 -15.96
N ASN A 152 -12.52 -5.15 -17.12
CA ASN A 152 -12.79 -5.66 -18.47
C ASN A 152 -11.50 -6.03 -19.23
N THR A 153 -10.34 -5.73 -18.66
CA THR A 153 -9.03 -5.96 -19.31
C THR A 153 -8.37 -7.29 -18.93
N GLY A 154 -9.00 -8.05 -18.02
CA GLY A 154 -8.43 -9.28 -17.45
C GLY A 154 -7.33 -9.01 -16.42
N LEU A 155 -6.70 -10.09 -15.95
CA LEU A 155 -5.72 -10.03 -14.84
C LEU A 155 -4.50 -9.15 -15.18
N PHE A 156 -3.91 -9.37 -16.35
CA PHE A 156 -2.70 -8.67 -16.80
C PHE A 156 -2.99 -7.41 -17.61
N GLY A 157 -4.25 -7.05 -17.81
CA GLY A 157 -4.59 -5.97 -18.70
C GLY A 157 -4.29 -6.25 -20.19
N LYS A 158 -4.57 -5.27 -21.06
CA LYS A 158 -4.40 -5.40 -22.52
C LYS A 158 -3.29 -4.48 -23.02
N HIS A 159 -2.22 -5.08 -23.54
CA HIS A 159 -1.09 -4.34 -24.14
C HIS A 159 -1.52 -3.70 -25.47
N ASP A 160 -1.08 -2.47 -25.70
CA ASP A 160 -1.26 -1.74 -26.95
C ASP A 160 0.11 -1.43 -27.57
N ALA A 161 0.39 -2.09 -28.69
CA ALA A 161 1.64 -1.93 -29.44
C ALA A 161 1.78 -0.55 -30.09
N SER A 162 0.69 0.22 -30.24
CA SER A 162 0.75 1.59 -30.75
C SER A 162 1.25 2.58 -29.69
N VAL A 163 1.10 2.25 -28.40
CA VAL A 163 1.57 3.08 -27.27
C VAL A 163 2.98 2.68 -26.83
N SER A 164 3.31 1.39 -26.83
CA SER A 164 4.62 0.93 -26.37
C SER A 164 5.08 -0.34 -27.08
N PRO A 165 6.35 -0.44 -27.51
CA PRO A 165 6.86 -1.58 -28.29
C PRO A 165 6.84 -2.90 -27.52
N SER A 166 6.80 -2.85 -26.19
CA SER A 166 6.58 -4.04 -25.37
C SER A 166 5.86 -3.69 -24.08
N ARG A 167 5.24 -4.70 -23.44
CA ARG A 167 4.65 -4.58 -22.11
C ARG A 167 5.65 -4.10 -21.05
N MET A 168 6.92 -4.48 -21.22
CA MET A 168 8.00 -4.28 -20.26
C MET A 168 8.83 -3.03 -20.53
N ALA A 169 8.61 -2.37 -21.66
CA ALA A 169 9.35 -1.16 -21.98
C ALA A 169 9.05 -0.10 -20.92
N LEU A 170 10.12 0.49 -20.39
CA LEU A 170 10.01 1.66 -19.52
C LEU A 170 9.45 2.80 -20.35
N ALA A 171 8.58 3.61 -19.75
CA ALA A 171 7.90 4.68 -20.47
C ALA A 171 8.89 5.77 -20.87
N GLU A 172 9.30 5.80 -22.13
CA GLU A 172 10.13 6.89 -22.67
C GLU A 172 9.33 8.19 -22.77
N ASP A 173 8.04 8.10 -23.15
CA ASP A 173 7.13 9.22 -23.37
C ASP A 173 6.24 9.56 -22.16
N ARG A 174 6.41 8.86 -21.02
CA ARG A 174 5.70 9.07 -19.74
C ARG A 174 4.18 8.86 -19.77
N SER A 175 3.55 8.69 -20.93
CA SER A 175 2.11 8.49 -21.06
C SER A 175 1.65 7.14 -20.49
N ASN A 176 2.55 6.16 -20.49
CA ASN A 176 2.30 4.78 -20.08
C ASN A 176 3.11 4.36 -18.84
N ALA A 177 3.06 5.19 -17.79
CA ALA A 177 3.68 4.93 -16.49
C ALA A 177 2.75 5.28 -15.34
N TRP A 178 2.84 4.52 -14.25
CA TRP A 178 2.09 4.82 -13.02
C TRP A 178 2.64 6.04 -12.27
N LEU A 179 3.98 6.22 -12.28
CA LEU A 179 4.69 7.39 -11.74
C LEU A 179 5.61 7.96 -12.82
N PRO A 180 5.07 8.71 -13.79
CA PRO A 180 5.87 9.14 -14.95
C PRO A 180 7.08 10.00 -14.58
N PHE A 181 6.99 10.74 -13.48
CA PHE A 181 8.05 11.57 -12.92
C PHE A 181 9.16 10.80 -12.19
N MET A 182 8.96 9.50 -11.90
CA MET A 182 9.93 8.63 -11.21
C MET A 182 10.34 7.41 -12.04
N SER A 183 9.74 7.19 -13.21
CA SER A 183 9.90 5.95 -14.02
C SER A 183 11.29 5.69 -14.65
N ARG A 184 12.23 6.63 -14.59
CA ARG A 184 13.60 6.44 -15.13
C ARG A 184 14.42 5.56 -14.18
N PRO A 185 15.16 4.52 -14.67
CA PRO A 185 15.93 3.61 -13.82
C PRO A 185 16.85 4.29 -12.82
N GLU A 186 17.54 5.35 -13.24
CA GLU A 186 18.44 6.13 -12.40
C GLU A 186 17.69 6.89 -11.29
N LEU A 187 16.45 7.34 -11.54
CA LEU A 187 15.62 7.97 -10.51
C LEU A 187 15.05 6.93 -9.56
N ILE A 188 14.60 5.78 -10.07
CA ILE A 188 14.18 4.62 -9.25
C ILE A 188 15.32 4.21 -8.32
N PHE A 189 16.54 4.07 -8.87
CA PHE A 189 17.74 3.74 -8.10
C PHE A 189 18.05 4.79 -7.05
N LEU A 190 18.13 6.08 -7.43
CA LEU A 190 18.49 7.17 -6.51
C LEU A 190 17.48 7.33 -5.37
N VAL A 191 16.18 7.23 -5.67
CA VAL A 191 15.12 7.27 -4.64
C VAL A 191 15.15 6.00 -3.79
N GLY A 192 15.31 4.83 -4.41
CA GLY A 192 15.40 3.53 -3.73
C GLY A 192 16.54 3.48 -2.71
N ILE A 193 17.74 3.85 -3.13
CA ILE A 193 18.93 3.82 -2.26
C ILE A 193 18.85 4.87 -1.16
N SER A 194 18.40 6.09 -1.47
CA SER A 194 18.34 7.19 -0.49
C SER A 194 17.29 6.94 0.58
N VAL A 195 16.05 6.61 0.19
CA VAL A 195 14.99 6.30 1.14
C VAL A 195 15.32 5.03 1.92
N GLY A 196 15.89 4.01 1.26
CA GLY A 196 16.30 2.78 1.92
C GLY A 196 17.32 3.03 3.04
N MET A 197 18.39 3.77 2.74
CA MET A 197 19.42 4.11 3.73
C MET A 197 18.87 4.95 4.89
N VAL A 198 18.07 5.99 4.59
CA VAL A 198 17.51 6.88 5.62
C VAL A 198 16.51 6.15 6.50
N SER A 199 15.61 5.35 5.91
CA SER A 199 14.64 4.55 6.67
C SER A 199 15.35 3.52 7.55
N GLY A 200 16.35 2.83 7.00
CA GLY A 200 17.18 1.89 7.75
C GLY A 200 17.89 2.54 8.94
N TRP A 201 18.53 3.69 8.72
CA TRP A 201 19.19 4.46 9.78
C TRP A 201 18.22 4.89 10.88
N ILE A 202 17.07 5.47 10.52
CA ILE A 202 16.06 5.90 11.48
C ILE A 202 15.51 4.71 12.28
N SER A 203 15.32 3.56 11.64
CA SER A 203 14.85 2.36 12.34
C SER A 203 15.84 1.89 13.41
N ILE A 204 17.14 1.91 13.13
CA ILE A 204 18.19 1.56 14.12
C ILE A 204 18.17 2.55 15.30
N LEU A 205 18.01 3.84 15.03
CA LEU A 205 17.97 4.88 16.08
C LEU A 205 16.75 4.78 16.99
N THR A 206 15.61 4.43 16.42
CA THR A 206 14.31 4.50 17.11
C THR A 206 13.82 3.15 17.60
N GLY A 207 14.36 2.05 17.06
CA GLY A 207 13.81 0.70 17.21
C GLY A 207 12.53 0.45 16.40
N SER A 208 12.02 1.45 15.66
CA SER A 208 10.76 1.35 14.91
C SER A 208 11.00 0.94 13.45
N ALA A 209 10.39 -0.17 13.05
CA ALA A 209 10.38 -0.59 11.64
C ALA A 209 9.44 0.26 10.76
N VAL A 210 8.45 0.93 11.36
CA VAL A 210 7.30 1.51 10.63
C VAL A 210 7.28 3.03 10.63
N ILE A 211 8.08 3.72 11.44
CA ILE A 211 8.10 5.20 11.43
C ILE A 211 8.47 5.77 10.06
N GLY A 212 9.44 5.16 9.37
CA GLY A 212 9.82 5.54 8.00
C GLY A 212 8.69 5.31 6.99
N PHE A 213 7.94 4.21 7.16
CA PHE A 213 6.73 3.94 6.39
C PHE A 213 5.66 5.00 6.64
N GLY A 214 5.40 5.37 7.90
CA GLY A 214 4.42 6.39 8.25
C GLY A 214 4.71 7.75 7.61
N ILE A 215 5.97 8.20 7.69
CA ILE A 215 6.43 9.44 7.04
C ILE A 215 6.23 9.36 5.52
N ALA A 216 6.61 8.25 4.89
CA ALA A 216 6.49 8.04 3.46
C ALA A 216 5.04 7.86 2.98
N ALA A 217 4.13 7.36 3.82
CA ALA A 217 2.71 7.25 3.52
C ALA A 217 2.02 8.61 3.66
N PHE A 218 2.31 9.35 4.73
CA PHE A 218 1.74 10.69 4.93
C PHE A 218 2.18 11.67 3.84
N SER A 219 3.43 11.59 3.37
CA SER A 219 3.94 12.49 2.34
C SER A 219 3.11 12.45 1.05
N LEU A 220 2.38 11.37 0.78
CA LEU A 220 1.47 11.27 -0.37
C LEU A 220 0.38 12.33 -0.41
N ILE A 221 0.15 13.07 0.68
CA ILE A 221 -0.66 14.30 0.66
C ILE A 221 -0.16 15.30 -0.40
N PHE A 222 1.13 15.34 -0.69
CA PHE A 222 1.69 16.18 -1.76
C PHE A 222 1.34 15.63 -3.14
N LEU A 223 1.30 14.31 -3.31
CA LEU A 223 0.83 13.70 -4.55
C LEU A 223 -0.65 14.03 -4.79
N GLU A 224 -1.46 13.95 -3.73
CA GLU A 224 -2.90 14.28 -3.75
C GLU A 224 -3.17 15.78 -4.04
N THR A 225 -2.36 16.70 -3.49
CA THR A 225 -2.72 18.14 -3.47
C THR A 225 -1.79 19.07 -4.27
N LYS A 226 -0.56 18.67 -4.56
CA LYS A 226 0.47 19.50 -5.21
C LYS A 226 0.99 18.92 -6.52
N GLY A 227 0.74 17.65 -6.79
CA GLY A 227 1.16 16.97 -8.01
C GLY A 227 2.41 16.10 -7.82
N PRO A 228 3.24 15.92 -8.87
CA PRO A 228 4.31 14.92 -8.90
C PRO A 228 5.20 14.84 -7.64
N MET A 229 5.16 13.70 -6.96
CA MET A 229 5.95 13.40 -5.75
C MET A 229 6.25 11.89 -5.69
N PRO A 230 7.47 11.46 -5.33
CA PRO A 230 7.81 10.04 -5.27
C PRO A 230 6.96 9.23 -4.28
N VAL A 231 6.54 8.03 -4.69
CA VAL A 231 5.86 7.09 -3.79
C VAL A 231 6.91 6.18 -3.17
N THR A 232 7.09 6.21 -1.85
CA THR A 232 8.29 5.63 -1.21
C THR A 232 8.04 4.73 -0.01
N HIS A 233 6.80 4.56 0.44
CA HIS A 233 6.48 3.75 1.62
C HIS A 233 6.84 2.25 1.45
N HIS A 234 6.72 1.72 0.22
CA HIS A 234 7.18 0.38 -0.11
C HIS A 234 8.70 0.23 -0.13
N ILE A 235 9.45 1.33 -0.24
CA ILE A 235 10.90 1.34 -0.12
C ILE A 235 11.28 1.38 1.36
N ALA A 236 10.64 2.27 2.12
CA ALA A 236 10.95 2.58 3.49
C ALA A 236 10.75 1.38 4.43
N LEU A 237 9.62 0.68 4.34
CA LEU A 237 9.27 -0.42 5.25
C LEU A 237 10.23 -1.62 5.16
N PRO A 238 10.40 -2.28 4.00
CA PRO A 238 11.31 -3.44 3.92
C PRO A 238 12.77 -3.05 4.18
N ALA A 239 13.19 -1.83 3.83
CA ALA A 239 14.53 -1.35 4.16
C ALA A 239 14.77 -1.21 5.66
N ALA A 240 13.78 -0.69 6.41
CA ALA A 240 13.84 -0.62 7.87
C ALA A 240 13.87 -2.02 8.51
N LEU A 241 13.04 -2.95 8.03
CA LEU A 241 13.06 -4.35 8.48
C LEU A 241 14.44 -4.99 8.26
N ALA A 242 15.04 -4.79 7.08
CA ALA A 242 16.37 -5.32 6.78
C ALA A 242 17.47 -4.70 7.67
N ALA A 243 17.42 -3.39 7.90
CA ALA A 243 18.36 -2.72 8.80
C ALA A 243 18.28 -3.30 10.21
N LEU A 244 17.08 -3.45 10.76
CA LEU A 244 16.86 -3.99 12.09
C LEU A 244 17.30 -5.45 12.20
N ALA A 245 17.03 -6.28 11.19
CA ALA A 245 17.47 -7.67 11.17
C ALA A 245 19.01 -7.78 11.13
N VAL A 246 19.66 -7.06 10.20
CA VAL A 246 21.12 -7.08 10.04
C VAL A 246 21.84 -6.51 11.28
N PHE A 247 21.35 -5.39 11.81
CA PHE A 247 21.91 -4.77 13.01
C PHE A 247 21.66 -5.64 14.25
N GLY A 248 20.45 -6.19 14.42
CA GLY A 248 20.10 -7.10 15.50
C GLY A 248 20.92 -8.40 15.50
N GLY A 249 21.36 -8.84 14.31
CA GLY A 249 22.32 -9.94 14.13
C GLY A 249 23.76 -9.61 14.51
N GLY A 250 24.05 -8.39 14.99
CA GLY A 250 25.37 -7.96 15.47
C GLY A 250 26.27 -7.33 14.40
N ALA A 251 25.76 -7.06 13.20
CA ALA A 251 26.55 -6.39 12.16
C ALA A 251 26.79 -4.90 12.50
N PRO A 252 27.89 -4.29 12.02
CA PRO A 252 28.11 -2.86 12.18
C PRO A 252 26.99 -2.04 11.53
N VAL A 253 26.66 -0.87 12.12
CA VAL A 253 25.63 0.06 11.61
C VAL A 253 25.80 0.36 10.13
N LEU A 254 27.03 0.57 9.66
CA LEU A 254 27.31 0.81 8.24
C LEU A 254 26.81 -0.34 7.36
N VAL A 255 27.02 -1.59 7.76
CA VAL A 255 26.57 -2.77 7.00
C VAL A 255 25.04 -2.83 6.97
N ALA A 256 24.38 -2.57 8.10
CA ALA A 256 22.92 -2.55 8.18
C ALA A 256 22.30 -1.44 7.29
N VAL A 257 22.88 -0.24 7.27
CA VAL A 257 22.41 0.86 6.41
C VAL A 257 22.66 0.57 4.93
N LEU A 258 23.79 -0.05 4.57
CA LEU A 258 24.06 -0.48 3.19
C LEU A 258 23.07 -1.57 2.74
N ALA A 259 22.75 -2.54 3.61
CA ALA A 259 21.75 -3.55 3.35
C ALA A 259 20.35 -2.93 3.15
N ALA A 260 19.97 -1.95 3.98
CA ALA A 260 18.72 -1.22 3.82
C ALA A 260 18.65 -0.44 2.50
N GLY A 261 19.76 0.20 2.08
CA GLY A 261 19.88 0.83 0.77
C GLY A 261 19.65 -0.16 -0.39
N LEU A 262 20.27 -1.34 -0.32
CA LEU A 262 20.10 -2.40 -1.32
C LEU A 262 18.64 -2.88 -1.38
N ILE A 263 18.04 -3.19 -0.23
CA ILE A 263 16.64 -3.62 -0.14
C ILE A 263 15.69 -2.53 -0.64
N GLY A 264 15.98 -1.26 -0.36
CA GLY A 264 15.25 -0.13 -0.89
C GLY A 264 15.28 -0.04 -2.42
N VAL A 265 16.46 -0.21 -3.04
CA VAL A 265 16.60 -0.28 -4.51
C VAL A 265 15.79 -1.42 -5.09
N ILE A 266 15.92 -2.63 -4.55
CA ILE A 266 15.20 -3.80 -5.04
C ILE A 266 13.68 -3.58 -4.94
N SER A 267 13.21 -3.07 -3.80
CA SER A 267 11.78 -2.80 -3.59
C SER A 267 11.23 -1.77 -4.60
N ALA A 268 11.98 -0.70 -4.88
CA ALA A 268 11.59 0.32 -5.85
C ALA A 268 11.44 -0.27 -7.27
N PHE A 269 12.39 -1.10 -7.69
CA PHE A 269 12.31 -1.78 -8.99
C PHE A 269 11.22 -2.87 -9.04
N LEU A 270 10.93 -3.54 -7.93
CA LEU A 270 9.83 -4.52 -7.87
C LEU A 270 8.47 -3.87 -8.06
N ALA A 271 8.24 -2.69 -7.48
CA ALA A 271 7.02 -1.93 -7.71
C ALA A 271 6.90 -1.55 -9.20
N GLU A 272 7.98 -1.04 -9.80
CA GLU A 272 7.99 -0.71 -11.22
C GLU A 272 7.70 -1.94 -12.10
N LEU A 273 8.35 -3.08 -11.81
CA LEU A 273 8.13 -4.35 -12.51
C LEU A 273 6.67 -4.80 -12.43
N HIS A 274 6.08 -4.75 -11.22
CA HIS A 274 4.68 -5.11 -11.01
C HIS A 274 3.74 -4.28 -11.88
N THR A 275 3.99 -2.97 -12.00
CA THR A 275 3.11 -2.07 -12.77
C THR A 275 2.98 -2.50 -14.23
N ARG A 276 4.07 -3.02 -14.82
CA ARG A 276 4.14 -3.48 -16.21
C ARG A 276 3.26 -4.70 -16.46
N PHE A 277 3.05 -5.54 -15.44
CA PHE A 277 2.18 -6.71 -15.56
C PHE A 277 0.72 -6.39 -15.22
N PHE A 278 0.46 -5.63 -14.16
CA PHE A 278 -0.87 -5.58 -13.56
C PHE A 278 -1.57 -4.22 -13.67
N LEU A 279 -0.82 -3.12 -13.58
CA LEU A 279 -1.43 -1.79 -13.39
C LEU A 279 -1.55 -0.99 -14.69
N VAL A 280 -0.44 -0.81 -15.41
CA VAL A 280 -0.35 0.11 -16.56
C VAL A 280 -1.36 -0.25 -17.64
N TRP A 281 -1.40 -1.52 -18.02
CA TRP A 281 -2.29 -2.07 -19.05
C TRP A 281 -3.69 -2.44 -18.54
N GLY A 282 -3.94 -2.26 -17.25
CA GLY A 282 -5.20 -2.58 -16.60
C GLY A 282 -6.17 -1.39 -16.53
N ASP A 283 -7.43 -1.69 -16.25
CA ASP A 283 -8.53 -0.72 -16.09
C ASP A 283 -8.99 -0.54 -14.64
N THR A 284 -8.41 -1.27 -13.69
CA THR A 284 -8.59 -1.07 -12.24
C THR A 284 -7.25 -0.98 -11.53
N PHE A 285 -7.20 -0.43 -10.33
CA PHE A 285 -5.96 -0.33 -9.56
C PHE A 285 -5.56 -1.69 -8.95
N ILE A 286 -4.38 -2.21 -9.28
CA ILE A 286 -3.71 -3.30 -8.54
C ILE A 286 -2.42 -2.71 -8.00
N ASP A 287 -2.28 -2.71 -6.68
CA ASP A 287 -1.31 -1.88 -5.95
C ASP A 287 0.14 -2.38 -6.07
N PRO A 288 1.04 -1.66 -6.76
CA PRO A 288 2.45 -2.03 -6.85
C PRO A 288 3.24 -1.92 -5.53
N PRO A 289 3.03 -0.88 -4.70
CA PRO A 289 3.58 -0.81 -3.36
C PRO A 289 3.28 -2.00 -2.46
N ALA A 290 2.02 -2.44 -2.35
CA ALA A 290 1.67 -3.62 -1.57
C ALA A 290 2.43 -4.87 -2.06
N PHE A 291 2.54 -5.05 -3.39
CA PHE A 291 3.31 -6.15 -3.96
C PHE A 291 4.77 -6.12 -3.51
N ALA A 292 5.43 -4.96 -3.66
CA ALA A 292 6.82 -4.80 -3.27
C ALA A 292 7.03 -5.01 -1.77
N ILE A 293 6.12 -4.50 -0.92
CA ILE A 293 6.17 -4.69 0.54
C ILE A 293 6.12 -6.18 0.89
N PHE A 294 5.09 -6.92 0.50
CA PHE A 294 4.95 -8.29 0.99
C PHE A 294 6.07 -9.19 0.46
N VAL A 295 6.49 -9.00 -0.80
CA VAL A 295 7.60 -9.76 -1.39
C VAL A 295 8.89 -9.47 -0.65
N MET A 296 9.23 -8.20 -0.44
CA MET A 296 10.49 -7.86 0.22
C MET A 296 10.48 -8.16 1.71
N THR A 297 9.36 -8.00 2.40
CA THR A 297 9.22 -8.44 3.80
C THR A 297 9.43 -9.96 3.91
N THR A 298 8.86 -10.74 2.98
CA THR A 298 9.09 -12.20 2.94
C THR A 298 10.57 -12.52 2.74
N VAL A 299 11.22 -11.86 1.77
CA VAL A 299 12.67 -12.03 1.53
C VAL A 299 13.46 -11.68 2.78
N VAL A 300 13.14 -10.57 3.45
CA VAL A 300 13.87 -10.13 4.64
C VAL A 300 13.74 -11.17 5.76
N ILE A 301 12.52 -11.63 6.07
CA ILE A 301 12.26 -12.61 7.13
C ILE A 301 12.96 -13.96 6.86
N LEU A 302 13.07 -14.37 5.60
CA LEU A 302 13.64 -15.68 5.25
C LEU A 302 15.15 -15.68 5.07
N VAL A 303 15.78 -14.51 4.87
CA VAL A 303 17.21 -14.39 4.53
C VAL A 303 18.06 -13.80 5.64
N PHE A 304 17.51 -12.87 6.45
CA PHE A 304 18.22 -12.20 7.55
C PHE A 304 17.75 -12.72 8.90
#